data_AF-A0A1G9LBC7-F1
#
_entry.id   AF-A0A1G9LBC7-F1
#
_cell.length_a   1.000
_cell.length_b   1.000
_cell.length_c   1.000
_cell.angle_alpha   90.00
_cell.angle_beta   90.00
_cell.angle_gamma   90.00
#
_symmetry.space_group_name_H-M   'P 1'
#
loop_
_entity.id
_entity.type
_entity.pdbx_description
1 polymer ?
#
loop_
_entity_poly.entity_id
_entity_poly.type
_entity_poly.pdbx_seq_one_letter_code
_entity_poly.pdbx_strand_id
1 'polypeptide(L)'
;METYSVDYDWAWGTKRPGDPVTLRAHFTFSDAATARRAVASFFDALPERGGVHGSGGWSAHEVTGSATPTTRVIDFMAGGEDVADAIAYATEDAAAHFSRFDATVRWEQLPH
;
A
#
# COMPACT_ATOMS: atom_id res chain seq x y z
N MET A 1 -7.11 4.00 12.14
CA MET A 1 -5.95 3.28 11.59
C MET A 1 -4.86 4.31 11.29
N GLU A 2 -3.59 3.96 11.48
CA GLU A 2 -2.47 4.90 11.41
C GLU A 2 -2.00 5.11 9.95
N THR A 3 -1.81 6.37 9.57
CA THR A 3 -1.18 6.75 8.30
C THR A 3 0.33 6.65 8.42
N TYR A 4 1.01 6.28 7.32
CA TYR A 4 2.46 6.27 7.30
C TYR A 4 2.99 7.71 7.24
N SER A 5 3.98 8.04 8.08
CA SER A 5 4.77 9.26 7.89
C SER A 5 5.88 8.98 6.88
N VAL A 6 5.89 9.73 5.78
CA VAL A 6 6.87 9.55 4.72
C VAL A 6 8.28 9.80 5.23
N ASP A 7 9.13 8.79 5.04
CA ASP A 7 10.56 8.90 5.17
C ASP A 7 11.15 9.38 3.83
N TYR A 8 11.48 10.67 3.77
CA TYR A 8 12.05 11.28 2.57
C TYR A 8 13.48 10.82 2.29
N ASP A 9 14.23 10.39 3.30
CA ASP A 9 15.58 9.84 3.10
C ASP A 9 15.49 8.43 2.50
N TRP A 10 14.48 7.65 2.84
CA TRP A 10 14.21 6.41 2.11
C TRP A 10 13.67 6.68 0.70
N ALA A 11 12.71 7.59 0.56
CA ALA A 11 12.06 7.87 -0.73
C ALA A 11 13.01 8.52 -1.75
N TRP A 12 13.98 9.32 -1.31
CA TRP A 12 14.89 10.09 -2.17
C TRP A 12 16.38 9.83 -1.91
N GLY A 13 16.76 9.25 -0.78
CA GLY A 13 18.08 9.49 -0.19
C GLY A 13 19.27 8.72 -0.75
N THR A 14 19.17 7.87 -1.78
CA THR A 14 20.39 7.27 -2.37
C THR A 14 20.38 6.95 -3.88
N LYS A 15 19.38 7.34 -4.67
CA LYS A 15 19.39 7.10 -6.14
C LYS A 15 18.96 8.30 -6.97
N ARG A 16 19.03 8.14 -8.30
CA ARG A 16 18.61 9.15 -9.27
C ARG A 16 17.16 9.54 -8.96
N PRO A 17 16.80 10.83 -9.06
CA PRO A 17 15.41 11.25 -8.94
C PRO A 17 14.51 10.40 -9.84
N GLY A 18 13.47 9.80 -9.24
CA GLY A 18 12.47 9.01 -9.96
C GLY A 18 12.61 7.50 -9.92
N ASP A 19 13.62 6.95 -9.23
CA ASP A 19 13.70 5.51 -9.02
C ASP A 19 12.50 5.00 -8.21
N PRO A 20 11.95 3.82 -8.55
CA PRO A 20 10.75 3.32 -7.90
C PRO A 20 11.04 2.83 -6.48
N VAL A 21 10.09 3.09 -5.58
CA VAL A 21 10.09 2.58 -4.20
C VAL A 21 8.87 1.70 -3.95
N THR A 22 8.98 0.81 -2.95
CA THR A 22 7.90 -0.09 -2.54
C THR A 22 7.71 -0.01 -1.04
N LEU A 23 6.54 0.46 -0.62
CA LEU A 23 6.08 0.40 0.75
C LEU A 23 5.14 -0.78 0.91
N ARG A 24 5.52 -1.75 1.75
CA ARG A 24 4.70 -2.92 2.07
C ARG A 24 3.83 -2.64 3.28
N ALA A 25 2.54 -2.90 3.14
CA ALA A 25 1.57 -2.83 4.23
C ALA A 25 1.11 -4.22 4.64
N HIS A 26 1.18 -4.50 5.93
CA HIS A 26 0.64 -5.72 6.53
C HIS A 26 -0.64 -5.35 7.27
N PHE A 27 -1.79 -5.66 6.67
CA PHE A 27 -3.10 -5.45 7.29
C PHE A 27 -3.52 -6.71 8.04
N THR A 28 -3.81 -6.58 9.33
CA THR A 28 -4.32 -7.66 10.17
C THR A 28 -5.76 -7.35 10.57
N PHE A 29 -6.64 -8.32 10.34
CA PHE A 29 -8.07 -8.22 10.61
C PHE A 29 -8.49 -9.20 11.70
N SER A 30 -9.64 -8.95 12.32
CA SER A 30 -10.24 -9.86 13.31
C SER A 30 -10.66 -11.22 12.72
N ASP A 31 -11.05 -11.27 11.44
CA ASP A 31 -11.44 -12.50 10.77
C ASP A 31 -11.07 -12.52 9.26
N ALA A 32 -10.99 -13.73 8.70
CA ALA A 32 -10.53 -13.97 7.33
C ALA A 32 -11.53 -13.54 6.24
N ALA A 33 -12.83 -13.56 6.54
CA ALA A 33 -13.86 -13.15 5.60
C ALA A 33 -13.87 -11.63 5.45
N THR A 34 -13.74 -10.91 6.58
CA THR A 34 -13.54 -9.47 6.60
C THR A 34 -12.26 -9.08 5.86
N ALA A 35 -11.14 -9.76 6.12
CA ALA A 35 -9.89 -9.51 5.41
C ALA A 35 -10.04 -9.61 3.88
N ARG A 36 -10.66 -10.70 3.39
CA ARG A 36 -10.90 -10.91 1.96
C ARG A 36 -11.79 -9.83 1.36
N ARG A 37 -12.91 -9.50 2.02
CA ARG A 37 -13.85 -8.48 1.54
C ARG A 37 -13.23 -7.08 1.54
N ALA A 38 -12.49 -6.74 2.58
CA ALA A 38 -11.85 -5.44 2.71
C ALA A 38 -10.85 -5.20 1.58
N VAL A 39 -10.00 -6.19 1.30
CA VAL A 39 -9.00 -6.12 0.23
C VAL A 39 -9.67 -6.11 -1.15
N ALA A 40 -10.62 -7.00 -1.42
CA ALA A 40 -11.34 -6.99 -2.69
C ALA A 40 -11.99 -5.62 -2.97
N SER A 41 -12.69 -5.08 -1.96
CA SER A 41 -13.31 -3.75 -2.07
C SER A 41 -12.30 -2.61 -2.22
N PHE A 42 -11.06 -2.76 -1.74
CA PHE A 42 -10.01 -1.76 -1.93
C PHE A 42 -9.59 -1.71 -3.39
N PHE A 43 -9.28 -2.88 -3.96
CA PHE A 43 -8.88 -2.98 -5.37
C PHE A 43 -10.00 -2.59 -6.33
N ASP A 44 -11.26 -2.95 -6.03
CA ASP A 44 -12.43 -2.55 -6.82
C ASP A 44 -12.65 -1.03 -6.86
N ALA A 45 -12.17 -0.29 -5.84
CA ALA A 45 -12.29 1.15 -5.76
C ALA A 45 -11.16 1.89 -6.50
N LEU A 46 -10.07 1.20 -6.84
CA LEU A 46 -8.93 1.80 -7.53
C LEU A 46 -9.09 1.73 -9.06
N PRO A 47 -8.69 2.78 -9.78
CA PRO A 47 -8.56 2.72 -11.23
C PRO A 47 -7.64 1.56 -11.64
N GLU A 48 -8.06 0.83 -12.67
CA GLU A 48 -7.30 -0.27 -13.25
C GLU A 48 -6.82 0.13 -14.65
N ARG A 49 -5.53 -0.07 -14.92
CA ARG A 49 -4.96 0.10 -16.25
C ARG A 49 -3.93 -0.97 -16.56
N GLY A 50 -4.24 -1.86 -17.49
CA GLY A 50 -3.29 -2.87 -17.98
C GLY A 50 -2.94 -3.97 -16.97
N GLY A 51 -3.88 -4.33 -16.10
CA GLY A 51 -3.75 -5.29 -15.01
C GLY A 51 -3.23 -4.70 -13.71
N VAL A 52 -3.05 -3.38 -13.63
CA VAL A 52 -2.46 -2.68 -12.47
C VAL A 52 -3.48 -1.74 -11.88
N HIS A 53 -3.75 -1.89 -10.58
CA HIS A 53 -4.61 -1.00 -9.81
C HIS A 53 -3.77 0.10 -9.18
N GLY A 54 -4.19 1.36 -9.31
CA GLY A 54 -3.42 2.47 -8.80
C GLY A 54 -4.01 3.83 -9.16
N SER A 55 -3.45 4.88 -8.58
CA SER A 55 -3.86 6.26 -8.82
C SER A 55 -2.67 7.19 -8.62
N GLY A 56 -2.70 8.39 -9.17
CA GLY A 56 -1.78 9.47 -8.77
C GLY A 56 -0.27 9.13 -8.73
N GLY A 57 0.22 8.28 -9.64
CA GLY A 57 1.64 7.91 -9.71
C GLY A 57 2.06 6.70 -8.84
N TRP A 58 1.13 6.05 -8.16
CA TRP A 58 1.36 4.81 -7.41
C TRP A 58 0.49 3.65 -7.90
N SER A 59 0.90 2.42 -7.60
CA SER A 59 0.14 1.20 -7.80
C SER A 59 0.10 0.32 -6.55
N ALA A 60 -0.98 -0.45 -6.39
CA ALA A 60 -1.13 -1.46 -5.36
C ALA A 60 -1.09 -2.87 -5.96
N HIS A 61 -0.47 -3.79 -5.23
CA HIS A 61 -0.43 -5.21 -5.58
C HIS A 61 -0.59 -6.05 -4.32
N GLU A 62 -1.56 -6.97 -4.31
CA GLU A 62 -1.68 -7.93 -3.22
C GLU A 62 -0.56 -8.97 -3.32
N VAL A 63 0.20 -9.13 -2.24
CA VAL A 63 1.23 -10.16 -2.14
C VAL A 63 0.55 -11.46 -1.72
N THR A 64 0.50 -12.41 -2.64
CA THR A 64 -0.07 -13.74 -2.39
C THR A 64 0.84 -14.56 -1.48
N GLY A 65 0.25 -15.43 -0.65
CA GLY A 65 1.01 -16.30 0.27
C GLY A 65 1.24 -15.76 1.67
N SER A 66 0.42 -14.79 2.12
CA SER A 66 0.35 -14.38 3.53
C SER A 66 0.32 -15.59 4.49
N ALA A 67 1.11 -15.53 5.56
CA ALA A 67 1.25 -16.61 6.52
C ALA A 67 -0.04 -16.95 7.29
N THR A 68 -1.00 -16.00 7.38
CA THR A 68 -2.27 -16.24 8.07
C THR A 68 -3.49 -15.77 7.25
N PRO A 69 -4.65 -16.46 7.37
CA PRO A 69 -5.87 -16.10 6.66
C PRO A 69 -6.41 -14.71 7.01
N THR A 70 -6.08 -14.19 8.19
CA THR A 70 -6.49 -12.88 8.72
C THR A 70 -5.52 -11.76 8.39
N THR A 71 -4.35 -12.06 7.82
CA THR A 71 -3.38 -11.06 7.39
C THR A 71 -3.40 -10.94 5.87
N ARG A 72 -3.36 -9.71 5.37
CA ARG A 72 -3.26 -9.39 3.95
C ARG A 72 -2.12 -8.42 3.75
N VAL A 73 -1.32 -8.67 2.73
CA VAL A 73 -0.12 -7.89 2.45
C VAL A 73 -0.32 -7.20 1.12
N ILE A 74 -0.11 -5.88 1.10
CA ILE A 74 -0.24 -5.06 -0.10
C ILE A 74 1.05 -4.29 -0.28
N ASP A 75 1.63 -4.38 -1.48
CA ASP A 75 2.76 -3.56 -1.89
C ASP A 75 2.25 -2.33 -2.62
N PHE A 76 2.60 -1.16 -2.09
CA PHE A 76 2.39 0.13 -2.72
C PHE A 76 3.68 0.56 -3.40
N MET A 77 3.66 0.60 -4.74
CA MET A 77 4.80 0.98 -5.55
C MET A 77 4.59 2.37 -6.12
N ALA A 78 5.61 3.21 -6.05
CA ALA A 78 5.60 4.54 -6.65
C ALA A 78 6.94 4.78 -7.34
N GLY A 79 6.97 5.68 -8.33
CA GLY A 79 8.20 6.10 -8.99
C GLY A 79 8.00 7.43 -9.71
N GLY A 80 9.06 7.94 -10.36
CA GLY A 80 9.05 9.28 -10.96
C GLY A 80 9.31 10.40 -9.94
N GLU A 81 9.24 11.65 -10.42
CA GLU A 81 9.71 12.82 -9.67
C GLU A 81 8.98 13.01 -8.32
N ASP A 82 7.73 12.56 -8.22
CA ASP A 82 6.86 12.75 -7.05
C ASP A 82 6.70 11.48 -6.20
N VAL A 83 7.72 10.61 -6.16
CA VAL A 83 7.64 9.30 -5.48
C VAL A 83 7.20 9.37 -4.01
N ALA A 84 7.68 10.38 -3.27
CA ALA A 84 7.34 10.58 -1.86
C ALA A 84 5.85 10.92 -1.68
N ASP A 85 5.34 11.83 -2.51
CA ASP A 85 3.95 12.27 -2.49
C ASP A 85 3.02 11.13 -2.94
N ALA A 86 3.41 10.37 -3.96
CA ALA A 86 2.67 9.21 -4.42
C ALA A 86 2.53 8.14 -3.33
N ILE A 87 3.57 7.88 -2.53
CA ILE A 87 3.47 6.99 -1.36
C ILE A 87 2.58 7.59 -0.27
N ALA A 88 2.68 8.90 0.00
CA ALA A 88 1.79 9.56 0.95
C ALA A 88 0.32 9.33 0.57
N TYR A 89 -0.05 9.65 -0.67
CA TYR A 89 -1.41 9.45 -1.19
C TYR A 89 -1.85 7.97 -1.14
N ALA A 90 -0.97 7.03 -1.50
CA ALA A 90 -1.27 5.61 -1.40
C ALA A 90 -1.64 5.20 0.03
N THR A 91 -0.89 5.70 1.02
CA THR A 91 -1.10 5.37 2.43
C THR A 91 -2.33 6.06 3.01
N GLU A 92 -2.65 7.28 2.56
CA GLU A 92 -3.88 7.99 2.91
C GLU A 92 -5.13 7.28 2.37
N ASP A 93 -5.11 6.88 1.09
CA ASP A 93 -6.20 6.14 0.45
C ASP A 93 -6.42 4.78 1.13
N ALA A 94 -5.34 4.04 1.37
CA ALA A 94 -5.40 2.80 2.12
C ALA A 94 -5.90 3.05 3.55
N ALA A 95 -5.43 4.10 4.22
CA ALA A 95 -5.85 4.43 5.57
C ALA A 95 -7.35 4.71 5.67
N ALA A 96 -7.86 5.55 4.78
CA ALA A 96 -9.26 5.94 4.71
C ALA A 96 -10.19 4.77 4.34
N HIS A 97 -9.71 3.84 3.50
CA HIS A 97 -10.47 2.65 3.15
C HIS A 97 -10.50 1.64 4.30
N PHE A 98 -9.32 1.21 4.76
CA PHE A 98 -9.22 0.11 5.72
C PHE A 98 -9.63 0.51 7.14
N SER A 99 -9.70 1.81 7.49
CA SER A 99 -10.23 2.26 8.79
C SER A 99 -11.71 1.95 9.00
N ARG A 100 -12.44 1.59 7.93
CA ARG A 100 -13.84 1.13 7.99
C ARG A 100 -13.96 -0.32 8.42
N PHE A 101 -12.84 -1.04 8.45
CA PHE A 101 -12.71 -2.41 8.91
C PHE A 101 -11.93 -2.38 10.22
N ASP A 102 -12.24 -3.29 11.14
CA ASP A 102 -11.48 -3.46 12.38
C ASP A 102 -10.11 -4.08 12.07
N ALA A 103 -9.23 -3.25 11.53
CA ALA A 103 -7.95 -3.62 10.96
C ALA A 103 -6.82 -2.75 11.55
N THR A 104 -5.70 -3.40 11.81
CA THR A 104 -4.44 -2.73 12.12
C THR A 104 -3.48 -2.86 10.94
N VAL A 105 -2.58 -1.88 10.79
CA VAL A 105 -1.58 -1.88 9.73
C VAL A 105 -0.19 -1.77 10.31
N ARG A 106 0.77 -2.51 9.73
CA ARG A 106 2.20 -2.28 9.90
C ARG A 106 2.81 -1.95 8.54
N TRP A 107 3.49 -0.81 8.48
CA TRP A 107 4.19 -0.35 7.29
C TRP A 107 5.65 -0.84 7.31
N GLU A 108 6.16 -1.23 6.15
CA GLU A 108 7.50 -1.75 5.96
C GLU A 108 8.08 -1.20 4.67
N GLN A 109 9.10 -0.36 4.79
CA GLN A 109 9.90 0.08 3.64
C GLN A 109 10.69 -1.13 3.14
N LEU A 110 10.49 -1.54 1.89
CA LEU A 110 11.29 -2.63 1.33
C LEU A 110 12.67 -2.12 0.89
N PRO A 111 13.73 -2.90 1.14
CA PRO A 111 15.05 -2.58 0.59
C PRO A 111 15.04 -2.69 -0.93
N HIS A 112 15.81 -1.80 -1.56
CA HIS A 112 15.97 -1.70 -3.01
C HIS A 112 17.23 -2.40 -3.51
#